data_AF-A0A7Y1XS10-F1
#
_entry.id   AF-A0A7Y1XS10-F1
#
_cell.length_a   1.000
_cell.length_b   1.000
_cell.length_c   1.000
_cell.angle_alpha   90.00
_cell.angle_beta   90.00
_cell.angle_gamma   90.00
#
_symmetry.space_group_name_H-M   'P 1'
#
loop_
_entity.id
_entity.type
_entity.pdbx_description
1 polymer ?
#
loop_
_entity_poly.entity_id
_entity_poly.type
_entity_poly.pdbx_seq_one_letter_code
_entity_poly.pdbx_strand_id
1 'polypeptide(L)'
;MKTSPGRIVKVAGPVVDVEFPADAMPEIYTALEMDIVLEGETSRIVAEVAQHLGGGRVRAVAMQGTDGLTRGAEVRNTGSPIS
;
A
#
# COMPACT_ATOMS: atom_id res chain seq x y z
N MET A 1 3.18 -4.40 -16.61
CA MET A 1 1.82 -3.86 -16.83
C MET A 1 1.56 -2.80 -15.77
N LYS A 2 1.00 -1.64 -16.13
CA LYS A 2 0.52 -0.68 -15.11
C LYS A 2 -0.78 -1.24 -14.54
N THR A 3 -0.76 -1.69 -13.29
CA THR A 3 -1.97 -2.06 -12.55
C THR A 3 -2.66 -0.79 -12.04
N SER A 4 -3.99 -0.81 -11.96
CA SER A 4 -4.75 0.30 -11.39
C SER A 4 -4.35 0.50 -9.93
N PRO A 5 -4.12 1.75 -9.47
CA PRO A 5 -3.68 1.97 -8.10
C PRO A 5 -4.78 1.66 -7.08
N GLY A 6 -4.36 1.21 -5.90
CA GLY A 6 -5.22 1.06 -4.73
C GLY A 6 -5.33 2.35 -3.92
N ARG A 7 -6.11 2.29 -2.84
CA ARG A 7 -6.34 3.41 -1.91
C ARG A 7 -6.27 2.93 -0.47
N ILE A 8 -5.59 3.70 0.39
CA ILE A 8 -5.53 3.39 1.82
C ILE A 8 -6.93 3.51 2.43
N VAL A 9 -7.38 2.47 3.13
CA VAL A 9 -8.64 2.49 3.89
C VAL A 9 -8.42 2.63 5.40
N LYS A 10 -7.28 2.16 5.92
CA LYS A 10 -6.92 2.25 7.34
C LYS A 10 -5.40 2.23 7.52
N VAL A 11 -4.93 2.99 8.50
CA VAL A 11 -3.55 2.95 9.02
C VAL A 11 -3.62 2.68 10.52
N ALA A 12 -2.86 1.71 11.02
CA ALA A 12 -2.77 1.37 12.44
C ALA A 12 -1.36 0.88 12.79
N GLY A 13 -0.53 1.79 13.30
CA GLY A 13 0.91 1.54 13.47
C GLY A 13 1.55 1.18 12.12
N PRO A 14 2.33 0.09 12.02
CA PRO A 14 2.92 -0.32 10.74
C PRO A 14 1.91 -1.02 9.81
N VAL A 15 0.69 -1.29 10.26
CA VAL A 15 -0.31 -2.02 9.48
C VAL A 15 -1.14 -1.05 8.65
N VAL A 16 -1.20 -1.28 7.34
CA VAL A 16 -1.98 -0.50 6.38
C VAL A 16 -2.95 -1.42 5.65
N ASP A 17 -4.25 -1.16 5.77
CA ASP A 17 -5.25 -1.83 4.95
C ASP A 17 -5.48 -0.99 3.69
N VAL A 18 -5.46 -1.64 2.53
CA VAL A 18 -5.56 -1.01 1.20
C VAL A 18 -6.65 -1.69 0.39
N GLU A 19 -7.48 -0.91 -0.28
CA GLU A 19 -8.48 -1.40 -1.22
C GLU A 19 -7.96 -1.26 -2.66
N PHE A 20 -8.05 -2.33 -3.43
CA PHE A 20 -7.69 -2.38 -4.84
C PHE A 20 -8.92 -2.73 -5.70
N PRO A 21 -8.96 -2.25 -6.95
CA PRO A 21 -9.84 -2.81 -7.97
C PRO A 21 -9.66 -4.32 -8.11
N ALA A 22 -10.74 -5.03 -8.45
CA ALA A 22 -10.74 -6.50 -8.51
C ALA A 22 -9.71 -7.07 -9.51
N ASP A 23 -9.40 -6.34 -10.58
CA ASP A 23 -8.44 -6.69 -11.62
C ASP A 23 -6.99 -6.29 -11.29
N ALA A 24 -6.76 -5.63 -10.16
CA ALA A 24 -5.46 -5.13 -9.71
C ALA A 24 -5.03 -5.68 -8.35
N MET A 25 -5.72 -6.73 -7.87
CA MET A 25 -5.49 -7.32 -6.56
C MET A 25 -4.06 -7.88 -6.44
N PRO A 26 -3.24 -7.38 -5.50
CA PRO A 26 -1.87 -7.88 -5.31
C PRO A 26 -1.86 -9.24 -4.62
N GLU A 27 -0.88 -10.08 -4.95
CA GLU A 27 -0.63 -11.34 -4.23
C GLU A 27 -0.01 -11.08 -2.85
N ILE A 28 -0.10 -12.08 -1.96
CA ILE A 28 0.64 -12.05 -0.70
C ILE A 28 2.15 -11.97 -1.02
N TYR A 29 2.90 -11.24 -0.19
CA TYR A 29 4.31 -10.89 -0.36
C TYR A 29 4.60 -9.88 -1.48
N THR A 30 3.58 -9.35 -2.17
CA THR A 30 3.78 -8.27 -3.13
C THR A 30 4.13 -6.96 -2.42
N ALA A 31 5.10 -6.23 -2.95
CA ALA A 31 5.45 -4.89 -2.47
C ALA A 31 4.43 -3.85 -2.96
N LEU A 32 4.08 -2.94 -2.06
CA LEU A 32 3.23 -1.79 -2.29
C LEU A 32 4.05 -0.53 -2.01
N GLU A 33 3.91 0.48 -2.86
CA GLU A 33 4.55 1.77 -2.66
C GLU A 33 3.51 2.86 -2.44
N MET A 34 3.82 3.76 -1.50
CA MET A 34 3.01 4.92 -1.17
C MET A 34 3.93 6.12 -1.06
N ASP A 35 3.56 7.25 -1.64
CA ASP A 35 4.33 8.48 -1.49
C ASP A 35 3.63 9.39 -0.47
N ILE A 36 4.41 9.98 0.42
CA ILE A 36 3.98 11.06 1.31
C ILE A 36 4.75 12.33 0.97
N VAL A 37 4.11 13.48 1.14
CA VAL A 37 4.76 14.79 1.03
C VAL A 37 4.91 15.36 2.43
N LEU A 38 6.16 15.50 2.88
CA LEU A 38 6.52 16.11 4.15
C LEU A 38 7.41 17.31 3.86
N GLU A 39 7.04 18.50 4.35
CA GLU A 39 7.83 19.73 4.20
C GLU A 39 8.22 20.08 2.74
N GLY A 40 7.42 19.64 1.77
CA GLY A 40 7.68 19.84 0.35
C GLY A 40 8.54 18.76 -0.31
N GLU A 41 9.05 17.80 0.46
CA GLU A 41 9.79 16.65 -0.05
C GLU A 41 8.90 15.41 -0.15
N THR A 42 9.07 14.65 -1.24
CA THR A 42 8.36 13.38 -1.42
C THR A 42 9.19 12.25 -0.84
N SER A 43 8.64 11.55 0.15
CA SER A 43 9.22 10.33 0.71
C SER A 43 8.39 9.11 0.30
N ARG A 44 9.06 8.03 -0.09
CA ARG A 44 8.41 6.77 -0.46
C ARG A 44 8.41 5.81 0.72
N ILE A 45 7.25 5.27 1.01
CA ILE A 45 7.03 4.20 1.99
C ILE A 45 6.74 2.92 1.22
N VAL A 46 7.47 1.86 1.56
CA VAL A 46 7.26 0.50 1.06
C VAL A 46 6.52 -0.31 2.10
N ALA A 47 5.51 -1.05 1.67
CA ALA A 47 4.81 -2.03 2.49
C ALA A 47 4.73 -3.38 1.76
N GLU A 48 4.60 -4.47 2.49
CA GLU A 48 4.44 -5.81 1.92
C GLU A 48 3.05 -6.37 2.24
N VAL A 49 2.36 -6.95 1.25
CA VAL A 49 1.06 -7.59 1.47
C VAL A 49 1.23 -8.81 2.37
N ALA A 50 0.58 -8.79 3.52
CA ALA A 50 0.59 -9.89 4.49
C ALA A 50 -0.66 -10.76 4.41
N GLN A 51 -1.82 -10.19 4.03
CA GLN A 51 -3.09 -10.93 4.02
C GLN A 51 -4.10 -10.34 3.03
N HIS A 52 -4.95 -11.19 2.47
CA HIS A 52 -6.21 -10.77 1.85
C HIS A 52 -7.33 -10.72 2.89
N LEU A 53 -8.09 -9.62 2.92
CA LEU A 53 -9.19 -9.40 3.84
C LEU A 53 -10.56 -9.66 3.20
N GLY A 54 -10.60 -9.89 1.88
CA GLY A 54 -11.83 -9.96 1.09
C GLY A 54 -12.35 -8.59 0.65
N GLY A 55 -13.33 -8.56 -0.27
CA GLY A 55 -13.93 -7.31 -0.75
C GLY A 55 -12.95 -6.37 -1.46
N GLY A 56 -11.94 -6.91 -2.14
CA GLY A 56 -10.88 -6.12 -2.81
C GLY A 56 -9.85 -5.52 -1.85
N ARG A 57 -9.80 -5.96 -0.59
CA ARG A 57 -8.91 -5.39 0.44
C ARG A 57 -7.76 -6.32 0.79
N VAL A 58 -6.60 -5.72 0.98
CA VAL A 58 -5.41 -6.36 1.53
C VAL A 58 -4.96 -5.67 2.80
N ARG A 59 -4.31 -6.43 3.67
CA ARG A 59 -3.52 -5.93 4.77
C ARG A 59 -2.05 -6.00 4.38
N ALA A 60 -1.36 -4.87 4.49
CA ALA A 60 0.07 -4.76 4.28
C ALA A 60 0.79 -4.27 5.54
N VAL A 61 2.07 -4.60 5.65
CA VAL A 61 2.96 -4.16 6.73
C VAL A 61 3.99 -3.21 6.13
N ALA A 62 4.07 -1.98 6.62
CA ALA A 62 5.05 -1.00 6.19
C ALA A 62 6.45 -1.33 6.74
N MET A 63 7.47 -1.17 5.88
CA MET A 63 8.88 -1.37 6.22
C MET A 63 9.52 -0.11 6.81
N GLN A 64 8.80 1.01 6.77
CA GLN A 64 9.20 2.32 7.29
C GLN A 64 8.07 2.88 8.16
N GLY A 65 8.35 3.98 8.89
CA GLY A 65 7.32 4.71 9.65
C GLY A 65 6.15 5.14 8.76
N THR A 66 4.93 5.08 9.29
CA THR A 66 3.68 5.36 8.57
C THR A 66 3.13 6.77 8.84
N ASP A 67 3.91 7.60 9.53
CA ASP A 67 3.58 8.99 9.81
C ASP A 67 3.31 9.77 8.51
N GLY A 68 2.23 10.54 8.50
CA GLY A 68 1.81 11.30 7.31
C GLY A 68 0.99 10.50 6.29
N LEU A 69 0.84 9.18 6.43
CA LEU A 69 -0.11 8.44 5.59
C LEU A 69 -1.55 8.79 5.94
N THR A 70 -2.35 8.99 4.90
CA THR A 70 -3.75 9.38 5.03
C THR A 70 -4.66 8.42 4.27
N ARG A 71 -5.89 8.25 4.76
CA ARG A 71 -6.90 7.47 4.04
C ARG A 71 -7.18 8.11 2.67
N GLY A 72 -7.38 7.28 1.66
CA GLY A 72 -7.54 7.72 0.28
C GLY A 72 -6.24 8.04 -0.44
N ALA A 73 -5.09 8.03 0.25
CA ALA A 73 -3.79 8.11 -0.43
C ALA A 73 -3.64 6.94 -1.40
N GLU A 74 -2.98 7.24 -2.52
CA GLU A 74 -2.75 6.29 -3.60
C GLU A 74 -1.72 5.24 -3.19
N VAL A 75 -1.96 3.99 -3.58
CA VAL A 75 -1.05 2.87 -3.33
C VAL A 75 -0.75 2.16 -4.64
N ARG A 76 0.53 2.06 -4.99
CA ARG A 76 1.00 1.40 -6.20
C ARG A 76 1.35 -0.06 -5.89
N ASN A 77 0.80 -0.98 -6.67
CA ASN A 77 1.16 -2.38 -6.66
C ASN A 77 2.37 -2.59 -7.59
N THR A 78 3.52 -3.04 -7.06
CA THR A 78 4.73 -3.26 -7.87
C THR A 78 4.64 -4.51 -8.74
N GLY A 79 3.78 -5.46 -8.39
CA GLY A 79 3.64 -6.77 -9.03
C GLY A 79 4.75 -7.76 -8.66
N SER A 80 5.61 -7.43 -7.70
CA SER A 80 6.70 -8.31 -7.25
C SER A 80 6.98 -8.15 -5.74
N PRO A 81 7.65 -9.12 -5.11
CA PRO A 81 8.18 -8.95 -3.76
C PRO A 81 9.20 -7.81 -3.66
N ILE A 82 9.54 -7.47 -2.42
CA ILE A 82 10.66 -6.56 -2.12
C ILE A 82 11.97 -7.23 -2.58
N SER A 83 12.85 -6.47 -3.25
CA SER A 83 14.13 -6.94 -3.80
C SER A 83 15.30 -6.01 -3.49
#